data_AF-A0A2H4VI27-F1
#
_entry.id   AF-A0A2H4VI27-F1
#
_cell.length_a   1.000
_cell.length_b   1.000
_cell.length_c   1.000
_cell.angle_alpha   90.00
_cell.angle_beta   90.00
_cell.angle_gamma   90.00
#
_symmetry.space_group_name_H-M   'P 1'
#
loop_
_entity.id
_entity.type
_entity.pdbx_description
1 polymer ?
#
loop_
_entity_poly.entity_id
_entity_poly.type
_entity_poly.pdbx_seq_one_letter_code
_entity_poly.pdbx_strand_id
1 'polypeptide(L)' 'MNKSLSILATILISVILVIIIFQTFVLGQYSMYNYLAIVAFLVFLFISIYDVRNADEEE' A
#
# COMPACT_ATOMS: atom_id res chain seq x y z
N MET A 1 -0.26 -17.01 6.67
CA MET A 1 -0.76 -16.45 5.38
C MET A 1 0.19 -16.89 4.28
N ASN A 2 -0.28 -17.25 3.07
CA ASN A 2 0.66 -17.68 2.02
C ASN A 2 1.58 -16.49 1.65
N LYS A 3 2.89 -16.64 1.85
CA LYS A 3 3.90 -15.60 1.59
C LYS A 3 3.77 -15.00 0.19
N SER A 4 3.50 -15.81 -0.81
CA SER A 4 3.29 -15.36 -2.19
C SER A 4 2.08 -14.43 -2.32
N LEU A 5 1.01 -14.69 -1.57
CA LEU A 5 -0.17 -13.83 -1.54
C LEU A 5 0.13 -12.49 -0.85
N SER A 6 0.87 -12.51 0.26
CA SER A 6 1.29 -11.31 0.99
C SER A 6 2.20 -10.40 0.15
N ILE A 7 3.13 -11.01 -0.61
CA ILE A 7 4.00 -10.28 -1.55
C ILE A 7 3.16 -9.63 -2.66
N LEU A 8 2.22 -10.38 -3.24
CA LEU A 8 1.34 -9.87 -4.30
C LEU A 8 0.47 -8.71 -3.81
N ALA A 9 -0.08 -8.81 -2.59
CA ALA A 9 -0.82 -7.73 -1.95
C ALA A 9 0.05 -6.49 -1.74
N THR A 10 1.28 -6.65 -1.24
CA THR A 10 2.25 -5.56 -1.02
C THR A 10 2.56 -4.80 -2.32
N ILE A 11 2.77 -5.53 -3.41
CA ILE A 11 3.03 -4.94 -4.74
C ILE A 11 1.80 -4.16 -5.20
N LEU A 12 0.60 -4.75 -5.11
CA LEU A 12 -0.63 -4.11 -5.55
C LEU A 12 -0.92 -2.82 -4.77
N ILE A 13 -0.78 -2.84 -3.45
CA ILE A 13 -0.95 -1.67 -2.58
C ILE A 13 0.04 -0.57 -2.96
N SER A 14 1.30 -0.93 -3.22
CA SER A 14 2.33 0.03 -3.66
C SER A 14 1.97 0.70 -4.99
N VAL A 15 1.50 -0.08 -5.97
CA VAL A 15 1.08 0.46 -7.27
C VAL A 15 -0.09 1.42 -7.11
N ILE A 16 -1.12 1.05 -6.34
CA ILE A 16 -2.28 1.92 -6.11
C ILE A 16 -1.86 3.21 -5.39
N LEU A 17 -0.98 3.11 -4.39
CA LEU A 17 -0.47 4.28 -3.69
C LEU A 17 0.24 5.26 -4.63
N VAL A 18 1.08 4.75 -5.55
CA VAL A 18 1.75 5.58 -6.56
C VAL A 18 0.74 6.27 -7.48
N ILE A 19 -0.31 5.56 -7.92
CA ILE A 19 -1.36 6.15 -8.76
C ILE A 19 -2.07 7.30 -8.02
N ILE A 20 -2.43 7.11 -6.76
CA ILE A 20 -3.13 8.14 -5.98
C ILE A 20 -2.23 9.36 -5.73
N ILE A 21 -0.94 9.14 -5.43
CA ILE A 21 0.05 10.23 -5.30
C ILE A 21 0.16 10.99 -6.62
N PHE A 22 0.26 10.29 -7.75
CA PHE A 22 0.33 10.92 -9.07
C PHE A 22 -0.93 11.76 -9.37
N GLN A 23 -2.12 11.21 -9.13
CA GLN A 23 -3.38 11.95 -9.30
C GLN A 23 -3.43 13.20 -8.42
N THR A 24 -3.02 13.08 -7.16
CA THR A 24 -3.07 14.18 -6.19
C THR A 24 -2.13 15.31 -6.56
N PHE A 25 -0.85 15.00 -6.79
CA PHE A 25 0.19 16.02 -6.91
C PHE A 25 0.53 16.39 -8.35
N VAL A 26 0.51 15.44 -9.29
CA VAL A 26 0.88 15.70 -10.69
C VAL A 26 -0.31 16.19 -11.50
N LEU A 27 -1.48 15.57 -11.33
CA LEU A 27 -2.72 16.03 -11.98
C LEU A 27 -3.42 17.16 -11.21
N GLY A 28 -2.89 17.55 -10.04
CA GLY A 28 -3.41 18.64 -9.21
C GLY A 28 -4.78 18.35 -8.60
N GLN A 29 -5.17 17.08 -8.43
CA GLN A 29 -6.44 16.68 -7.84
C GLN A 29 -6.37 16.73 -6.31
N TYR A 30 -6.27 17.94 -5.76
CA TYR A 30 -6.22 18.15 -4.32
C TYR A 30 -7.61 17.99 -3.69
N SER A 31 -7.92 16.78 -3.22
CA SER A 31 -9.16 16.47 -2.51
C SER A 31 -8.87 15.82 -1.17
N MET A 32 -9.69 16.11 -0.15
CA MET A 32 -9.58 15.47 1.17
C MET A 32 -9.59 13.94 1.06
N TYR A 33 -10.39 13.39 0.14
CA TYR A 33 -10.48 11.94 -0.08
C TYR A 33 -9.17 11.36 -0.61
N ASN A 34 -8.47 12.07 -1.50
CA ASN A 34 -7.19 11.62 -2.02
C ASN A 34 -6.13 11.57 -0.91
N TYR A 35 -6.09 12.57 -0.03
CA TYR A 35 -5.19 12.56 1.12
C TYR A 35 -5.50 11.41 2.10
N LEU A 36 -6.78 11.19 2.41
CA LEU A 36 -7.20 10.07 3.26
C LEU A 36 -6.86 8.72 2.63
N ALA A 37 -7.02 8.58 1.31
CA ALA A 37 -6.63 7.38 0.59
C ALA A 37 -5.11 7.16 0.66
N ILE A 38 -4.28 8.19 0.47
CA ILE A 38 -2.83 8.08 0.63
C ILE A 38 -2.48 7.57 2.03
N VAL A 39 -3.07 8.15 3.09
CA VAL A 39 -2.81 7.72 4.47
C VAL A 39 -3.25 6.26 4.69
N ALA A 40 -4.43 5.87 4.23
CA ALA A 40 -4.93 4.51 4.37
C ALA A 40 -4.03 3.49 3.65
N PHE A 41 -3.62 3.78 2.41
CA PHE A 41 -2.75 2.90 1.63
C PHE A 41 -1.33 2.82 2.21
N LEU A 42 -0.81 3.88 2.83
CA LEU A 42 0.45 3.82 3.57
C LEU A 42 0.36 2.88 4.79
N VAL A 43 -0.74 2.94 5.54
CA VAL A 43 -0.97 2.05 6.68
C VAL A 43 -1.09 0.60 6.21
N PHE A 44 -1.88 0.33 5.17
CA PHE A 44 -2.01 -1.02 4.62
C PHE A 44 -0.70 -1.56 4.05
N LEU A 45 0.12 -0.70 3.44
CA LEU A 45 1.44 -1.08 2.95
C LEU A 45 2.35 -1.49 4.11
N PHE A 46 2.35 -0.72 5.20
CA PHE A 46 3.13 -1.03 6.39
C PHE A 46 2.73 -2.38 7.01
N ILE A 47 1.42 -2.61 7.19
CA ILE A 47 0.89 -3.88 7.69
C ILE A 47 1.28 -5.03 6.76
N SER A 48 1.14 -4.85 5.44
CA SER A 48 1.46 -5.90 4.46
C SER A 48 2.95 -6.25 4.45
N ILE A 49 3.84 -5.26 4.59
CA ILE A 49 5.27 -5.49 4.71
C ILE A 49 5.61 -6.21 6.02
N TYR A 50 4.97 -5.82 7.13
CA TYR A 50 5.15 -6.50 8.41
C TYR A 50 4.73 -7.96 8.30
N ASP A 51 3.55 -8.25 7.75
CA ASP A 51 3.06 -9.60 7.57
C ASP A 51 3.96 -10.45 6.65
N VAL A 52 4.52 -9.87 5.58
CA VAL A 52 5.49 -10.57 4.71
C VAL A 52 6.76 -10.93 5.48
N ARG A 53 7.27 -10.02 6.32
CA ARG A 53 8.51 -10.25 7.08
C ARG A 53 8.31 -11.30 8.17
N ASN A 54 7.17 -11.28 8.85
CA ASN A 54 6.86 -12.20 9.93
C ASN A 54 6.39 -13.58 9.43
N ALA A 55 5.89 -13.68 8.19
CA ALA A 55 5.60 -14.96 7.56
C ALA A 55 6.84 -15.85 7.38
N ASP A 56 8.06 -15.30 7.45
CA ASP A 56 9.32 -16.04 7.38
C ASP A 56 9.84 -16.51 8.75
N GLU A 57 9.30 -15.97 9.85
CA GLU A 57 9.68 -16.37 11.22
C GLU A 57 8.77 -17.47 11.78
N GLU A 58 7.65 -17.77 11.11
CA GLU A 58 6.67 -18.79 11.51
C GLU A 58 6.83 -20.15 10.77
N GLU A 59 7.78 -20.27 9.83
CA GLU A 59 8.23 -21.55 9.21
C GLU A 59 9.50 -22.08 9.89
#